data_AF-A0A1Y2C049-F1
#
_entry.id   AF-A0A1Y2C049-F1
#
_cell.length_a   1.000
_cell.length_b   1.000
_cell.length_c   1.000
_cell.angle_alpha   90.00
_cell.angle_beta   90.00
_cell.angle_gamma   90.00
#
_symmetry.space_group_name_H-M   'P 1'
#
loop_
_entity.id
_entity.type
_entity.pdbx_description
1 polymer ?
#
loop_
_entity_poly.entity_id
_entity_poly.type
_entity_poly.pdbx_seq_one_letter_code
_entity_poly.pdbx_strand_id
1 'polypeptide(L)'
;MIFTAALCVSLAAVYGTSTTNISVMPDSKADQIQFIVWLITISAGCLVAFPVIIYCYASTYRYLSAQLREAMSNVRIDKWESMMQKRLLFNSITMALSVVLCYLPNVVVIVLYSAKVVDAASLTGKWLAVIAFFALALDVVITPILIMYFMNPIKRFRSGGMEDENEAEGEFELESEYKSSSGWH
;
A
#
# COMPACT_ATOMS: atom_id res chain seq x y z
N MET A 1 -13.22 0.56 -13.24
CA MET A 1 -12.79 1.53 -14.27
C MET A 1 -13.79 2.65 -14.49
N ILE A 2 -15.08 2.36 -14.71
CA ILE A 2 -16.12 3.40 -14.95
C ILE A 2 -16.21 4.41 -13.80
N PHE A 3 -16.21 3.94 -12.54
CA PHE A 3 -16.27 4.81 -11.36
C PHE A 3 -15.06 5.73 -11.23
N THR A 4 -13.86 5.21 -11.48
CA THR A 4 -12.62 5.98 -11.46
C THR A 4 -12.62 7.08 -12.53
N ALA A 5 -13.07 6.75 -13.74
CA ALA A 5 -13.19 7.72 -14.82
C ALA A 5 -14.21 8.83 -14.48
N ALA A 6 -15.36 8.47 -13.89
CA ALA A 6 -16.36 9.43 -13.45
C ALA A 6 -15.79 10.39 -12.36
N LEU A 7 -15.02 9.87 -11.41
CA LEU A 7 -14.33 10.67 -10.39
C LEU A 7 -13.28 11.62 -11.00
N CYS A 8 -12.49 11.14 -11.94
CA CYS A 8 -11.50 11.97 -12.64
C CYS A 8 -12.18 13.09 -13.44
N VAL A 9 -13.28 12.79 -14.12
CA VAL A 9 -14.06 13.79 -14.88
C VAL A 9 -14.70 14.81 -13.94
N SER A 10 -15.26 14.40 -12.79
CA SER A 10 -15.81 15.34 -11.82
C SER A 10 -14.73 16.22 -11.19
N LEU A 11 -13.56 15.67 -10.88
CA LEU A 11 -12.41 16.44 -10.37
C LEU A 11 -11.90 17.44 -11.40
N ALA A 12 -11.76 17.02 -12.66
CA ALA A 12 -11.35 17.91 -13.75
C ALA A 12 -12.38 19.03 -14.00
N ALA A 13 -13.67 18.72 -13.90
CA ALA A 13 -14.73 19.72 -14.02
C ALA A 13 -14.70 20.75 -12.87
N VAL A 14 -14.49 20.29 -11.62
CA VAL A 14 -14.33 21.18 -10.46
C VAL A 14 -13.08 22.05 -10.60
N TYR A 15 -11.97 21.48 -11.08
CA TYR A 15 -10.73 22.22 -11.29
C TYR A 15 -10.85 23.25 -12.42
N GLY A 16 -11.49 22.89 -13.53
CA GLY A 16 -11.68 23.77 -14.69
C GLY A 16 -12.72 24.88 -14.47
N THR A 17 -13.62 24.73 -13.50
CA THR A 17 -14.64 25.74 -13.15
C THR A 17 -14.25 26.62 -11.97
N SER A 18 -13.16 26.31 -11.27
CA SER A 18 -12.66 27.11 -10.15
C SER A 18 -11.98 28.38 -10.64
N THR A 19 -12.50 29.54 -10.26
CA THR A 19 -11.96 30.87 -10.63
C THR A 19 -10.89 31.38 -9.66
N THR A 20 -10.57 30.62 -8.60
CA THR A 20 -9.65 31.05 -7.55
C THR A 20 -8.26 30.45 -7.73
N ASN A 21 -7.22 31.29 -7.62
CA ASN A 21 -5.80 30.90 -7.61
C ASN A 21 -5.39 30.04 -6.38
N ILE A 22 -6.29 29.81 -5.42
CA ILE A 22 -6.05 28.98 -4.24
C ILE A 22 -6.58 27.58 -4.55
N SER A 23 -5.73 26.82 -5.24
CA SER A 23 -6.07 25.68 -6.12
C SER A 23 -6.62 24.40 -5.44
N VAL A 24 -7.04 24.41 -4.18
CA VAL A 24 -7.44 23.16 -3.49
C VAL A 24 -8.74 23.25 -2.68
N MET A 25 -9.16 24.44 -2.24
CA MET A 25 -10.38 24.61 -1.46
C MET A 25 -11.11 25.88 -1.92
N PRO A 26 -12.39 25.81 -2.33
CA PRO A 26 -13.13 26.99 -2.73
C PRO A 26 -13.31 27.92 -1.52
N ASP A 27 -12.68 29.09 -1.56
CA ASP A 27 -12.55 30.04 -0.44
C ASP A 27 -13.72 31.06 -0.37
N SER A 28 -14.67 30.95 -1.30
CA SER A 28 -15.69 31.97 -1.55
C SER A 28 -17.07 31.53 -1.05
N LYS A 29 -17.70 32.37 -0.21
CA LYS A 29 -19.14 32.25 0.12
C LYS A 29 -20.04 32.39 -1.12
N ALA A 30 -19.53 32.94 -2.23
CA ALA A 30 -20.28 33.10 -3.46
C ALA A 30 -20.45 31.77 -4.22
N ASP A 31 -19.59 30.78 -3.97
CA ASP A 31 -19.56 29.51 -4.71
C ASP A 31 -19.92 28.31 -3.83
N GLN A 32 -20.98 28.44 -3.01
CA GLN A 32 -21.50 27.35 -2.17
C GLN A 32 -21.72 26.05 -2.97
N ILE A 33 -22.16 26.17 -4.22
CA ILE A 33 -22.38 25.01 -5.10
C ILE A 33 -21.06 24.27 -5.36
N GLN A 34 -19.97 24.98 -5.65
CA GLN A 34 -18.66 24.36 -5.88
C GLN A 34 -18.16 23.65 -4.62
N PHE A 35 -18.34 24.26 -3.45
CA PHE A 35 -17.98 23.63 -2.17
C PHE A 35 -18.77 22.34 -1.92
N ILE A 36 -20.08 22.35 -2.17
CA ILE A 36 -20.93 21.15 -2.01
C ILE A 36 -20.50 20.04 -2.99
N VAL A 37 -20.27 20.38 -4.26
CA VAL A 37 -19.82 19.40 -5.27
C VAL A 37 -18.46 18.82 -4.89
N TRP A 38 -17.52 19.65 -4.45
CA TRP A 38 -16.21 19.23 -3.96
C TRP A 38 -16.34 18.28 -2.76
N LEU A 39 -17.15 18.65 -1.77
CA LEU A 39 -17.36 17.85 -0.57
C LEU A 39 -18.00 16.50 -0.88
N ILE A 40 -19.01 16.46 -1.75
CA ILE A 40 -19.65 15.22 -2.19
C ILE A 40 -18.64 14.35 -2.94
N THR A 41 -17.85 14.94 -3.84
CA THR A 41 -16.87 14.21 -4.66
C THR A 41 -15.79 13.57 -3.77
N ILE A 42 -15.23 14.32 -2.83
CA ILE A 42 -14.24 13.79 -1.88
C ILE A 42 -14.88 12.74 -0.97
N SER A 43 -16.06 13.02 -0.41
CA SER A 43 -16.72 12.09 0.51
C SER A 43 -17.04 10.77 -0.19
N ALA A 44 -17.61 10.82 -1.39
CA ALA A 44 -17.89 9.64 -2.21
C ALA A 44 -16.58 8.91 -2.60
N GLY A 45 -15.55 9.66 -2.97
CA GLY A 45 -14.21 9.13 -3.24
C GLY A 45 -13.65 8.36 -2.05
N CYS A 46 -13.65 8.95 -0.86
CA CYS A 46 -13.19 8.31 0.38
C CYS A 46 -14.04 7.09 0.74
N LEU A 47 -15.38 7.21 0.70
CA LEU A 47 -16.31 6.14 1.04
C LEU A 47 -16.19 4.93 0.11
N VAL A 48 -15.74 5.10 -1.13
CA VAL A 48 -15.51 3.98 -2.04
C VAL A 48 -14.05 3.52 -2.01
N ALA A 49 -13.09 4.44 -1.97
CA ALA A 49 -11.68 4.10 -2.00
C ALA A 49 -11.24 3.32 -0.76
N PHE A 50 -11.64 3.72 0.45
CA PHE A 50 -11.23 3.01 1.67
C PHE A 50 -11.74 1.56 1.70
N PRO A 51 -13.03 1.27 1.48
CA PRO A 51 -13.50 -0.12 1.43
C PRO A 51 -12.87 -0.93 0.31
N VAL A 52 -12.63 -0.33 -0.87
CA VAL A 52 -11.96 -1.03 -1.99
C VAL A 52 -10.51 -1.37 -1.62
N ILE A 53 -9.78 -0.45 -1.01
CA ILE A 53 -8.41 -0.69 -0.53
C ILE A 53 -8.42 -1.80 0.52
N ILE A 54 -9.29 -1.71 1.53
CA ILE A 54 -9.43 -2.73 2.58
C ILE A 54 -9.79 -4.09 1.96
N TYR A 55 -10.73 -4.11 1.00
CA TYR A 55 -11.13 -5.32 0.30
C TYR A 55 -9.97 -5.92 -0.51
N CYS A 56 -9.24 -5.11 -1.27
CA CYS A 56 -8.07 -5.56 -2.04
C CYS A 56 -7.01 -6.18 -1.12
N TYR A 57 -6.71 -5.54 0.01
CA TYR A 57 -5.78 -6.08 1.00
C TYR A 57 -6.31 -7.36 1.67
N ALA A 58 -7.59 -7.40 2.03
CA ALA A 58 -8.21 -8.59 2.62
C ALA A 58 -8.25 -9.76 1.62
N SER A 59 -8.55 -9.50 0.35
CA SER A 59 -8.54 -10.50 -0.72
C SER A 59 -7.12 -11.01 -0.97
N THR A 60 -6.14 -10.09 -1.04
CA THR A 60 -4.72 -10.44 -1.20
C THR A 60 -4.24 -11.30 -0.02
N TYR A 61 -4.62 -10.94 1.20
CA TYR A 61 -4.36 -11.71 2.41
C TYR A 61 -4.96 -13.12 2.32
N ARG A 62 -6.23 -13.25 1.93
CA ARG A 62 -6.91 -14.55 1.80
C ARG A 62 -6.26 -15.42 0.73
N TYR A 63 -5.90 -14.83 -0.40
CA TYR A 63 -5.25 -15.52 -1.50
C TYR A 63 -3.85 -16.03 -1.10
N LEU A 64 -3.02 -15.15 -0.50
CA LEU A 64 -1.70 -15.51 -0.01
C LEU A 64 -1.78 -16.58 1.09
N SER A 65 -2.71 -16.44 2.05
CA SER A 65 -2.87 -17.44 3.12
C SER A 65 -3.36 -18.79 2.61
N ALA A 66 -4.18 -18.83 1.56
CA ALA A 66 -4.61 -20.07 0.93
C ALA A 66 -3.43 -20.79 0.24
N GLN A 67 -2.65 -20.07 -0.59
CA GLN A 67 -1.44 -20.62 -1.20
C GLN A 67 -0.43 -21.10 -0.16
N LEU A 68 -0.31 -20.37 0.94
CA LEU A 68 0.53 -20.75 2.08
C LEU A 68 0.16 -22.10 2.65
N ARG A 69 -1.14 -22.30 2.85
CA ARG A 69 -1.67 -23.50 3.48
C ARG A 69 -1.47 -24.72 2.58
N GLU A 70 -1.65 -24.53 1.28
CA GLU A 70 -1.39 -25.57 0.29
C GLU A 70 0.10 -25.93 0.25
N ALA A 71 0.98 -24.92 0.24
CA ALA A 71 2.43 -25.13 0.32
C ALA A 71 2.80 -25.91 1.60
N MET A 72 2.37 -25.46 2.79
CA MET A 72 2.67 -26.15 4.05
C MET A 72 2.10 -27.58 4.14
N SER A 73 1.04 -27.89 3.40
CA SER A 73 0.46 -29.24 3.37
C SER A 73 1.30 -30.22 2.53
N ASN A 74 2.15 -29.71 1.64
CA ASN A 74 3.18 -30.51 0.97
C ASN A 74 4.35 -30.69 1.95
N VAL A 75 4.46 -31.90 2.50
CA VAL A 75 5.11 -32.30 3.77
C VAL A 75 6.64 -32.05 3.89
N ARG A 76 7.25 -31.26 3.02
CA ARG A 76 8.71 -30.96 3.05
C ARG A 76 9.07 -29.48 3.14
N ILE A 77 8.12 -28.61 3.44
CA ILE A 77 8.42 -27.18 3.47
C ILE A 77 9.16 -26.79 4.76
N ASP A 78 10.39 -26.34 4.56
CA ASP A 78 11.29 -25.84 5.59
C ASP A 78 10.64 -24.74 6.42
N LYS A 79 10.90 -24.79 7.72
CA LYS A 79 10.48 -23.79 8.73
C LYS A 79 10.72 -22.34 8.29
N TRP A 80 11.71 -22.13 7.41
CA TRP A 80 12.08 -20.87 6.79
C TRP A 80 11.00 -20.26 5.89
N GLU A 81 10.30 -21.04 5.07
CA GLU A 81 9.26 -20.50 4.19
C GLU A 81 8.08 -19.95 4.99
N SER A 82 7.70 -20.65 6.07
CA SER A 82 6.62 -20.20 6.96
C SER A 82 6.92 -18.83 7.61
N MET A 83 8.20 -18.55 7.90
CA MET A 83 8.63 -17.27 8.47
C MET A 83 8.65 -16.15 7.42
N MET A 84 9.14 -16.46 6.21
CA MET A 84 9.15 -15.53 5.08
C MET A 84 7.73 -15.06 4.75
N GLN A 85 6.79 -15.98 4.74
CA GLN A 85 5.40 -15.72 4.43
C GLN A 85 4.69 -14.86 5.49
N LYS A 86 4.94 -15.13 6.79
CA LYS A 86 4.45 -14.28 7.89
C LYS A 86 4.98 -12.84 7.77
N ARG A 87 6.25 -12.67 7.37
CA ARG A 87 6.81 -11.33 7.12
C ARG A 87 6.09 -10.64 5.97
N LEU A 88 5.81 -11.34 4.87
CA LEU A 88 5.11 -10.78 3.72
C LEU A 88 3.69 -10.31 4.09
N LEU A 89 3.01 -11.08 4.94
CA LEU A 89 1.70 -10.72 5.49
C LEU A 89 1.75 -9.46 6.35
N PHE A 90 2.72 -9.40 7.28
CA PHE A 90 2.90 -8.26 8.17
C PHE A 90 3.26 -7.00 7.38
N ASN A 91 4.08 -7.15 6.36
CA ASN A 91 4.47 -6.10 5.42
C ASN A 91 3.26 -5.55 4.66
N SER A 92 2.38 -6.42 4.17
CA SER A 92 1.14 -6.00 3.50
C SER A 92 0.20 -5.23 4.43
N ILE A 93 0.07 -5.67 5.69
CA ILE A 93 -0.75 -4.98 6.70
C ILE A 93 -0.14 -3.62 7.04
N THR A 94 1.18 -3.56 7.19
CA THR A 94 1.91 -2.32 7.48
C THR A 94 1.71 -1.29 6.36
N MET A 95 1.75 -1.72 5.10
CA MET A 95 1.47 -0.85 3.95
C MET A 95 0.03 -0.32 3.94
N ALA A 96 -0.95 -1.17 4.23
CA ALA A 96 -2.34 -0.74 4.31
C ALA A 96 -2.54 0.28 5.45
N LEU A 97 -1.93 0.03 6.60
CA LEU A 97 -1.99 0.93 7.75
C LEU A 97 -1.31 2.27 7.48
N SER A 98 -0.15 2.28 6.81
CA SER A 98 0.54 3.53 6.49
C SER A 98 -0.31 4.43 5.61
N VAL A 99 -0.97 3.87 4.58
CA VAL A 99 -1.90 4.62 3.73
C VAL A 99 -3.03 5.18 4.59
N VAL A 100 -3.73 4.35 5.37
CA VAL A 100 -4.83 4.84 6.22
C VAL A 100 -4.37 5.97 7.14
N LEU A 101 -3.21 5.83 7.79
CA LEU A 101 -2.65 6.85 8.68
C LEU A 101 -2.27 8.16 7.95
N CYS A 102 -1.85 8.10 6.69
CA CYS A 102 -1.51 9.30 5.93
C CYS A 102 -2.75 10.07 5.44
N TYR A 103 -3.83 9.37 5.07
CA TYR A 103 -5.05 10.02 4.58
C TYR A 103 -6.01 10.44 5.70
N LEU A 104 -5.97 9.77 6.87
CA LEU A 104 -6.92 10.00 7.97
C LEU A 104 -6.88 11.43 8.52
N PRO A 105 -5.72 12.08 8.77
CA PRO A 105 -5.67 13.47 9.21
C PRO A 105 -6.38 14.43 8.26
N ASN A 106 -6.26 14.21 6.95
CA ASN A 106 -6.92 15.04 5.95
C ASN A 106 -8.44 14.88 5.98
N VAL A 107 -8.93 13.64 6.10
CA VAL A 107 -10.38 13.38 6.27
C VAL A 107 -10.91 14.05 7.53
N VAL A 108 -10.17 13.97 8.65
CA VAL A 108 -10.55 14.62 9.92
C VAL A 108 -10.64 16.15 9.77
N VAL A 109 -9.66 16.79 9.12
CA VAL A 109 -9.69 18.23 8.84
C VAL A 109 -10.92 18.62 8.03
N ILE A 110 -11.19 17.89 6.95
CA ILE A 110 -12.33 18.15 6.06
C ILE A 110 -13.65 18.04 6.84
N VAL A 111 -13.79 16.99 7.67
CA VAL A 111 -14.97 16.80 8.51
C VAL A 111 -15.12 17.95 9.51
N LEU A 112 -14.05 18.35 10.20
CA LEU A 112 -14.07 19.44 11.18
C LEU A 112 -14.45 20.80 10.56
N TYR A 113 -13.95 21.09 9.36
CA TYR A 113 -14.33 22.29 8.60
C TYR A 113 -15.78 22.23 8.12
N SER A 114 -16.21 21.08 7.60
CA SER A 114 -17.60 20.90 7.14
C SER A 114 -18.62 21.01 8.29
N ALA A 115 -18.26 20.52 9.48
CA ALA A 115 -19.07 20.62 10.68
C ALA A 115 -19.02 22.01 11.33
N LYS A 116 -18.24 22.95 10.78
CA LYS A 116 -18.02 24.31 11.32
C LYS A 116 -17.52 24.31 12.78
N VAL A 117 -16.84 23.24 13.20
CA VAL A 117 -16.26 23.11 14.55
C VAL A 117 -14.98 23.95 14.64
N VAL A 118 -14.21 24.00 13.55
CA VAL A 118 -12.97 24.76 13.44
C VAL A 118 -13.11 25.74 12.28
N ASP A 119 -12.84 27.02 12.55
CA ASP A 119 -12.80 28.03 11.51
C ASP A 119 -11.47 27.95 10.74
N ALA A 120 -11.54 27.96 9.40
CA ALA A 120 -10.35 27.91 8.54
C ALA A 120 -9.45 29.15 8.73
N ALA A 121 -10.03 30.29 9.12
CA ALA A 121 -9.28 31.50 9.42
C ALA A 121 -8.50 31.42 10.74
N SER A 122 -8.89 30.52 11.65
CA SER A 122 -8.25 30.38 12.96
C SER A 122 -6.82 29.84 12.85
N LEU A 123 -5.96 30.21 13.81
CA LEU A 123 -4.59 29.70 13.90
C LEU A 123 -4.59 28.16 13.98
N THR A 124 -5.50 27.59 14.77
CA THR A 124 -5.66 26.14 14.94
C THR A 124 -6.00 25.45 13.62
N GLY A 125 -6.92 26.01 12.83
CA GLY A 125 -7.26 25.47 11.50
C GLY A 125 -6.05 25.43 10.57
N LYS A 126 -5.29 26.53 10.49
CA LYS A 126 -4.08 26.59 9.65
C LYS A 126 -3.06 25.51 10.02
N TRP A 127 -2.77 25.33 11.30
CA TRP A 127 -1.86 24.27 11.75
C TRP A 127 -2.38 22.86 11.44
N LEU A 128 -3.68 22.63 11.65
CA LEU A 128 -4.30 21.34 11.38
C LEU A 128 -4.23 20.99 9.88
N ALA A 129 -4.47 21.98 9.01
CA ALA A 129 -4.33 21.83 7.57
C ALA A 129 -2.88 21.51 7.17
N VAL A 130 -1.88 22.21 7.72
CA VAL A 130 -0.46 21.93 7.45
C VAL A 130 -0.10 20.50 7.84
N ILE A 131 -0.54 20.03 9.01
CA ILE A 131 -0.30 18.65 9.47
C ILE A 131 -0.94 17.64 8.51
N ALA A 132 -2.18 17.88 8.08
CA ALA A 132 -2.87 17.02 7.12
C ALA A 132 -2.18 16.96 5.75
N PHE A 133 -1.76 18.12 5.22
CA PHE A 133 -0.99 18.18 3.98
C PHE A 133 0.35 17.46 4.10
N PHE A 134 1.04 17.62 5.23
CA PHE A 134 2.30 16.93 5.48
C PHE A 134 2.11 15.42 5.55
N ALA A 135 1.06 14.94 6.22
CA ALA A 135 0.72 13.52 6.28
C ALA A 135 0.42 12.93 4.89
N LEU A 136 -0.32 13.66 4.05
CA LEU A 136 -0.56 13.28 2.66
C LEU A 136 0.73 13.24 1.84
N ALA A 137 1.59 14.25 1.98
CA ALA A 137 2.87 14.30 1.27
C ALA A 137 3.81 13.16 1.67
N LEU A 138 3.77 12.75 2.95
CA LEU A 138 4.54 11.61 3.44
C LEU A 138 4.14 10.29 2.78
N ASP A 139 2.87 10.09 2.41
CA ASP A 139 2.41 8.86 1.72
C ASP A 139 3.19 8.61 0.42
N VAL A 140 3.45 9.67 -0.34
CA VAL A 140 4.18 9.65 -1.62
C VAL A 140 5.64 9.20 -1.43
N VAL A 141 6.22 9.45 -0.26
CA VAL A 141 7.60 9.07 0.08
C VAL A 141 7.65 7.70 0.77
N ILE A 142 6.71 7.43 1.68
CA ILE A 142 6.64 6.19 2.46
C ILE A 142 6.33 4.99 1.55
N THR A 143 5.43 5.15 0.59
CA THR A 143 5.03 4.08 -0.34
C THR A 143 6.20 3.48 -1.15
N PRO A 144 7.04 4.26 -1.86
CA PRO A 144 8.18 3.71 -2.59
C PRO A 144 9.25 3.15 -1.64
N ILE A 145 9.46 3.74 -0.46
CA ILE A 145 10.38 3.20 0.56
C ILE A 145 9.91 1.82 1.02
N LEU A 146 8.62 1.65 1.31
CA LEU A 146 8.02 0.37 1.66
C LEU A 146 8.18 -0.64 0.52
N ILE A 147 7.90 -0.24 -0.72
CA ILE A 147 8.08 -1.11 -1.90
C ILE A 147 9.54 -1.56 -2.02
N MET A 148 10.51 -0.65 -1.91
CA MET A 148 11.93 -0.99 -1.94
C MET A 148 12.34 -1.92 -0.79
N TYR A 149 11.82 -1.66 0.42
CA TYR A 149 12.04 -2.51 1.58
C TYR A 149 11.49 -3.93 1.36
N PHE A 150 10.35 -4.06 0.68
CA PHE A 150 9.73 -5.36 0.38
C PHE A 150 10.37 -6.10 -0.80
N MET A 151 10.98 -5.39 -1.76
CA MET A 151 11.68 -6.03 -2.89
C MET A 151 13.06 -6.60 -2.51
N ASN A 152 13.69 -6.06 -1.45
CA ASN A 152 15.01 -6.49 -1.01
C ASN A 152 15.13 -7.96 -0.55
N PRO A 153 14.18 -8.52 0.23
CA PRO A 153 14.27 -9.93 0.63
C PRO A 153 14.31 -10.87 -0.57
N ILE A 154 13.49 -10.65 -1.61
CA ILE A 154 13.40 -11.54 -2.79
C ILE A 154 14.77 -11.70 -3.48
N LYS A 155 15.58 -10.63 -3.53
CA LYS A 155 16.92 -10.69 -4.12
C LYS A 155 17.88 -11.58 -3.32
N ARG A 156 17.79 -11.57 -1.99
CA ARG A 156 18.61 -12.45 -1.14
C ARG A 156 18.20 -13.91 -1.27
N PHE A 157 16.91 -14.20 -1.45
CA PHE A 157 16.44 -15.57 -1.69
C PHE A 157 16.92 -16.14 -3.02
N ARG A 158 16.90 -15.34 -4.09
CA ARG A 158 17.45 -15.77 -5.39
C ARG A 158 18.96 -15.99 -5.36
N SER A 159 19.68 -15.25 -4.50
CA SER A 159 21.14 -15.41 -4.35
C SER A 159 21.50 -16.64 -3.51
N GLY A 160 20.79 -16.89 -2.40
CA GLY A 160 21.11 -17.99 -1.48
C GLY A 160 20.72 -19.37 -2.03
N GLY A 161 19.57 -19.49 -2.70
CA GLY A 161 19.17 -20.77 -3.30
C GLY A 161 20.12 -21.26 -4.41
N MET A 162 20.85 -20.34 -5.05
CA MET A 162 21.85 -20.68 -6.06
C MET A 162 23.16 -21.18 -5.45
N GLU A 163 23.47 -20.85 -4.19
CA GLU A 163 24.65 -21.38 -3.51
C GLU A 163 24.37 -22.79 -2.98
N ASP A 164 23.18 -23.03 -2.42
CA ASP A 164 22.79 -24.33 -1.89
C ASP A 164 22.62 -25.41 -2.99
N GLU A 165 22.10 -25.06 -4.18
CA GLU A 165 22.04 -26.00 -5.32
C GLU A 165 23.43 -26.37 -5.84
N ASN A 166 24.37 -25.42 -5.86
CA ASN A 166 25.74 -25.69 -6.31
C ASN A 166 26.53 -26.56 -5.32
N GLU A 167 26.28 -26.44 -4.01
CA GLU A 167 26.89 -27.35 -3.01
C GLU A 167 26.27 -28.75 -3.07
N ALA A 168 24.96 -28.87 -3.26
CA ALA A 168 24.28 -30.16 -3.36
C ALA A 168 24.64 -30.94 -4.64
N GLU A 169 24.80 -30.25 -5.78
CA GLU A 169 25.30 -30.89 -7.01
C GLU A 169 26.77 -31.32 -6.86
N GLY A 170 27.60 -30.53 -6.16
CA GLY A 170 29.00 -30.86 -5.88
C GLY A 170 29.18 -32.10 -5.00
N GLU A 171 28.36 -32.28 -3.96
CA GLU A 171 28.40 -33.50 -3.13
C GLU A 171 27.95 -34.75 -3.92
N PHE A 172 26.97 -34.61 -4.81
CA PHE A 172 26.46 -35.72 -5.61
C PHE A 172 27.46 -36.19 -6.68
N GLU A 173 28.20 -35.27 -7.32
CA GLU A 173 29.28 -35.62 -8.25
C GLU A 173 30.40 -36.40 -7.54
N LEU A 174 30.83 -35.94 -6.35
CA LEU A 174 31.86 -36.61 -5.56
C LEU A 174 31.45 -38.02 -5.11
N GLU A 175 30.19 -38.23 -4.74
CA GLU A 175 29.67 -39.57 -4.40
C GLU A 175 29.63 -40.49 -5.64
N SER A 176 29.36 -39.93 -6.82
CA SER A 176 29.34 -40.69 -8.08
C SER A 176 30.73 -41.13 -8.53
N GLU A 177 31.76 -40.27 -8.40
CA GLU A 177 33.15 -40.62 -8.70
C GLU A 177 33.67 -41.70 -7.74
N TYR A 178 33.34 -41.60 -6.45
CA TYR A 178 33.79 -42.57 -5.44
C TYR A 178 33.22 -43.98 -5.68
N LYS A 179 31.94 -44.08 -6.08
CA LYS A 179 31.32 -45.37 -6.46
C LYS A 179 31.88 -45.93 -7.77
N SER A 180 32.24 -45.08 -8.73
CA SER A 180 32.89 -45.52 -9.97
C SER A 180 34.29 -46.11 -9.74
N SER A 181 35.06 -45.53 -8.82
CA SER A 181 36.43 -45.99 -8.53
C SER A 181 36.51 -47.26 -7.67
N SER A 182 35.46 -47.64 -6.96
CA SER A 182 35.46 -48.80 -6.04
C SER A 182 34.92 -50.11 -6.67
N GLY A 183 34.44 -50.07 -7.91
CA GLY A 183 33.89 -51.23 -8.64
C GLY A 183 34.91 -52.17 -9.30
N TRP A 184 36.22 -51.99 -9.08
CA TRP A 184 37.27 -52.86 -9.62
C TRP A 184 37.88 -53.74 -8.52
N HIS A 185 37.14 -54.75 -8.07
CA HIS A 185 37.70 -55.88 -7.33
C HIS A 185 36.95 -57.18 -7.65
#